data_AF-A0A7G9L5A2-F1
#
_entry.id   AF-A0A7G9L5A2-F1
#
_cell.length_a   1.000
_cell.length_b   1.000
_cell.length_c   1.000
_cell.angle_alpha   90.00
_cell.angle_beta   90.00
_cell.angle_gamma   90.00
#
_symmetry.space_group_name_H-M   'P 1'
#
loop_
_entity.id
_entity.type
_entity.pdbx_description
1 polymer ?
#
loop_
_entity_poly.entity_id
_entity_poly.type
_entity_poly.pdbx_seq_one_letter_code
_entity_poly.pdbx_strand_id
1 'polypeptide(L)'
;MPSNDPFYILGDSHVTAFLMGVRKADGKQLLRGGGWGNGKRFFDQFFEIEDNGRIEIFADRTHYRKWVQQAGRDLNDCQGRVIVSMGTSATSLFNSPMWQIFGPGRTPISQDLFDTILDDMLVHVLDFYRALKERGLIAAAYMAPPPQRTHPAFRRLGEKFVWDLIRQYQAPVLALLKEENIPLIELPVADADGYLLPKYAGPDEAHANPWIGEHAVKALRELAEELAVPA
;
A
#
# COMPACT_ATOMS: atom_id res chain seq x y z
N MET A 1 12.85 15.85 -22.07
CA MET A 1 13.39 15.94 -20.70
C MET A 1 12.38 15.26 -19.79
N PRO A 2 12.79 14.38 -18.86
CA PRO A 2 11.88 13.84 -17.86
C PRO A 2 11.19 15.03 -17.17
N SER A 3 9.86 14.99 -17.02
CA SER A 3 9.19 16.09 -16.31
C SER A 3 9.69 16.11 -14.87
N ASN A 4 10.05 17.29 -14.37
CA ASN A 4 10.45 17.53 -12.97
C ASN A 4 9.27 17.40 -12.00
N ASP A 5 8.14 16.87 -12.45
CA ASP A 5 6.98 16.68 -11.59
C ASP A 5 7.23 15.55 -10.61
N PRO A 6 6.87 15.73 -9.33
CA PRO A 6 6.98 14.69 -8.32
C PRO A 6 6.01 13.56 -8.61
N PHE A 7 6.28 12.39 -8.01
CA PHE A 7 5.27 11.37 -7.80
C PHE A 7 4.32 11.77 -6.66
N TYR A 8 3.13 11.19 -6.66
CA TYR A 8 2.10 11.43 -5.66
C TYR A 8 1.74 10.11 -4.98
N ILE A 9 2.14 9.94 -3.71
CA ILE A 9 1.85 8.71 -2.95
C ILE A 9 0.55 8.84 -2.16
N LEU A 10 -0.24 7.79 -2.18
CA LEU A 10 -1.44 7.61 -1.37
C LEU A 10 -1.53 6.17 -0.85
N GLY A 11 -2.17 5.99 0.30
CA GLY A 11 -2.41 4.66 0.85
C GLY A 11 -2.66 4.64 2.36
N ASP A 12 -2.31 3.53 2.98
CA ASP A 12 -2.44 3.33 4.42
C ASP A 12 -1.37 4.10 5.22
N SER A 13 -1.20 3.78 6.49
CA SER A 13 -0.24 4.46 7.36
C SER A 13 1.23 4.24 6.97
N HIS A 14 1.57 3.20 6.22
CA HIS A 14 2.95 2.84 5.85
C HIS A 14 3.57 3.84 4.86
N VAL A 15 2.73 4.55 4.09
CA VAL A 15 3.22 5.64 3.22
C VAL A 15 3.81 6.80 4.01
N THR A 16 3.49 6.92 5.31
CA THR A 16 4.04 7.97 6.18
C THR A 16 5.53 7.77 6.39
N ALA A 17 5.96 6.54 6.71
CA ALA A 17 7.37 6.21 6.89
C ALA A 17 8.15 6.40 5.58
N PHE A 18 7.54 5.99 4.46
CA PHE A 18 8.11 6.19 3.12
C PHE A 18 8.32 7.68 2.81
N LEU A 19 7.27 8.50 2.96
CA LEU A 19 7.33 9.94 2.72
C LEU A 19 8.34 10.66 3.64
N MET A 20 8.35 10.32 4.93
CA MET A 20 9.31 10.87 5.89
C MET A 20 10.73 10.47 5.53
N GLY A 21 10.95 9.22 5.12
CA GLY A 21 12.25 8.73 4.69
C GLY A 21 12.75 9.47 3.46
N VAL A 22 11.91 9.60 2.42
CA VAL A 22 12.25 10.35 1.21
C VAL A 22 12.63 11.79 1.52
N ARG A 23 11.89 12.46 2.42
CA ARG A 23 12.23 13.83 2.86
C ARG A 23 13.56 13.91 3.61
N LYS A 24 13.85 12.92 4.46
CA LYS A 24 15.11 12.86 5.23
C LYS A 24 16.31 12.58 4.33
N ALA A 25 16.13 11.82 3.26
CA ALA A 25 17.14 11.50 2.24
C ALA A 25 17.25 12.54 1.11
N ASP A 26 16.86 13.80 1.38
CA ASP A 26 16.90 14.93 0.43
C ASP A 26 16.15 14.68 -0.91
N GLY A 27 15.12 13.84 -0.86
CA GLY A 27 14.23 13.51 -1.98
C GLY A 27 12.90 14.24 -1.97
N LYS A 28 12.75 15.33 -1.19
CA LYS A 28 11.45 16.03 -1.00
C LYS A 28 10.78 16.51 -2.30
N GLN A 29 11.56 16.72 -3.34
CA GLN A 29 11.14 17.11 -4.69
C GLN A 29 10.60 15.94 -5.51
N LEU A 30 10.90 14.69 -5.12
CA LEU A 30 10.53 13.49 -5.86
C LEU A 30 9.13 12.98 -5.49
N LEU A 31 8.62 13.33 -4.30
CA LEU A 31 7.40 12.74 -3.76
C LEU A 31 6.57 13.72 -2.96
N ARG A 32 5.26 13.73 -3.22
CA ARG A 32 4.25 14.46 -2.45
C ARG A 32 3.07 13.54 -2.12
N GLY A 33 2.10 14.05 -1.36
CA GLY A 33 0.96 13.28 -0.87
C GLY A 33 1.16 12.78 0.56
N GLY A 34 0.57 11.63 0.90
CA GLY A 34 0.54 11.12 2.26
C GLY A 34 -0.53 10.04 2.51
N GLY A 35 -0.70 9.67 3.77
CA GLY A 35 -1.67 8.64 4.17
C GLY A 35 -3.12 9.11 4.00
N TRP A 36 -3.96 8.22 3.49
CA TRP A 36 -5.40 8.43 3.28
C TRP A 36 -6.29 7.74 4.30
N GLY A 37 -5.74 6.91 5.19
CA GLY A 37 -6.49 6.36 6.32
C GLY A 37 -7.47 5.22 5.97
N ASN A 38 -7.81 5.01 4.70
CA ASN A 38 -8.76 3.98 4.27
C ASN A 38 -8.26 2.53 4.39
N GLY A 39 -6.98 2.31 4.69
CA GLY A 39 -6.46 1.00 5.11
C GLY A 39 -7.02 0.48 6.46
N LYS A 40 -8.12 1.04 6.96
CA LYS A 40 -8.84 0.58 8.17
C LYS A 40 -10.27 0.13 7.88
N ARG A 41 -10.84 0.45 6.72
CA ARG A 41 -12.23 0.16 6.34
C ARG A 41 -12.25 -0.64 5.04
N PHE A 42 -11.69 -1.84 5.11
CA PHE A 42 -11.50 -2.74 3.97
C PHE A 42 -12.81 -3.14 3.29
N PHE A 43 -13.92 -3.08 4.01
CA PHE A 43 -15.24 -3.47 3.50
C PHE A 43 -16.02 -2.31 2.88
N ASP A 44 -15.57 -1.06 3.06
CA ASP A 44 -16.35 0.10 2.64
C ASP A 44 -15.86 0.61 1.29
N GLN A 45 -16.80 0.78 0.36
CA GLN A 45 -16.53 1.53 -0.86
C GLN A 45 -16.07 2.94 -0.47
N PHE A 46 -14.97 3.39 -1.06
CA PHE A 46 -14.36 4.67 -0.72
C PHE A 46 -14.27 5.66 -1.88
N PHE A 47 -14.57 5.20 -3.09
CA PHE A 47 -14.57 6.01 -4.29
C PHE A 47 -15.68 5.58 -5.25
N GLU A 48 -16.03 6.50 -6.14
CA GLU A 48 -16.86 6.23 -7.30
C GLU A 48 -16.28 6.92 -8.54
N ILE A 49 -16.80 6.52 -9.69
CA ILE A 49 -16.49 7.12 -10.98
C ILE A 49 -17.69 7.96 -11.39
N GLU A 50 -17.50 9.27 -11.47
CA GLU A 50 -18.51 10.21 -12.01
C GLU A 50 -18.71 9.99 -13.52
N ASP A 51 -19.87 10.41 -14.06
CA ASP A 51 -20.22 10.32 -15.49
C ASP A 51 -19.20 10.96 -16.43
N ASN A 52 -18.52 12.00 -15.95
CA ASN A 52 -17.46 12.71 -16.69
C ASN A 52 -16.11 11.96 -16.67
N GLY A 53 -16.08 10.75 -16.09
CA GLY A 53 -14.86 10.00 -15.90
C GLY A 53 -13.92 10.69 -14.92
N ARG A 54 -14.40 11.25 -13.80
CA ARG A 54 -13.58 11.68 -12.62
C ARG A 54 -13.72 10.68 -11.47
N ILE A 55 -12.66 10.50 -10.69
CA ILE A 55 -12.69 9.70 -9.46
C ILE A 55 -13.13 10.65 -8.36
N GLU A 56 -14.28 10.37 -7.75
CA GLU A 56 -14.74 11.03 -6.54
C GLU A 56 -14.38 10.17 -5.32
N ILE A 57 -13.79 10.78 -4.29
CA ILE A 57 -13.48 10.13 -3.01
C ILE A 57 -14.48 10.60 -1.95
N PHE A 58 -15.27 9.68 -1.38
CA PHE A 58 -16.37 10.03 -0.47
C PHE A 58 -16.25 9.51 0.97
N ALA A 59 -15.67 8.32 1.20
CA ALA A 59 -15.66 7.70 2.54
C ALA A 59 -14.78 8.44 3.56
N ASP A 60 -13.79 9.20 3.10
CA ASP A 60 -12.92 10.01 3.96
C ASP A 60 -12.50 11.33 3.30
N ARG A 61 -13.49 12.18 3.02
CA ARG A 61 -13.27 13.52 2.43
C ARG A 61 -12.28 14.37 3.23
N THR A 62 -12.15 14.14 4.54
CA THR A 62 -11.19 14.88 5.38
C THR A 62 -9.75 14.45 5.07
N HIS A 63 -9.46 13.15 5.03
CA HIS A 63 -8.13 12.68 4.66
C HIS A 63 -7.81 12.95 3.19
N TYR A 64 -8.81 12.84 2.29
CA TYR A 64 -8.63 13.23 0.89
C TYR A 64 -8.24 14.72 0.77
N ARG A 65 -8.97 15.63 1.42
CA ARG A 65 -8.62 17.06 1.44
C ARG A 65 -7.22 17.33 2.00
N LYS A 66 -6.83 16.66 3.09
CA LYS A 66 -5.47 16.79 3.66
C LYS A 66 -4.40 16.34 2.66
N TRP A 67 -4.65 15.25 1.95
CA TRP A 67 -3.73 14.81 0.92
C TRP A 67 -3.69 15.76 -0.26
N VAL A 68 -4.82 16.29 -0.74
CA VAL A 68 -4.83 17.30 -1.82
C VAL A 68 -3.98 18.51 -1.40
N GLN A 69 -4.07 18.93 -0.14
CA GLN A 69 -3.20 19.99 0.42
C GLN A 69 -1.71 19.59 0.42
N GLN A 70 -1.38 18.34 0.77
CA GLN A 70 0.00 17.84 0.81
C GLN A 70 0.58 17.55 -0.58
N ALA A 71 -0.24 17.12 -1.52
CA ALA A 71 0.08 16.91 -2.93
C ALA A 71 0.22 18.25 -3.66
N GLY A 72 -0.61 19.23 -3.29
CA GLY A 72 -0.80 20.50 -3.98
C GLY A 72 -1.59 20.35 -5.28
N ARG A 73 -2.35 19.26 -5.43
CA ARG A 73 -3.06 18.89 -6.67
C ARG A 73 -4.17 17.85 -6.37
N ASP A 74 -5.22 17.83 -7.17
CA ASP A 74 -6.26 16.79 -7.14
C ASP A 74 -5.77 15.48 -7.77
N LEU A 75 -6.27 14.33 -7.30
CA LEU A 75 -5.89 13.02 -7.82
C LEU A 75 -6.06 12.91 -9.34
N ASN A 76 -7.16 13.46 -9.86
CA ASN A 76 -7.49 13.35 -11.28
C ASN A 76 -6.51 14.11 -12.19
N ASP A 77 -5.67 14.98 -11.61
CA ASP A 77 -4.69 15.76 -12.36
C ASP A 77 -3.26 15.17 -12.27
N CYS A 78 -3.07 14.04 -11.57
CA CYS A 78 -1.77 13.42 -11.29
C CYS A 78 -1.26 12.45 -12.38
N GLN A 79 -1.68 12.65 -13.63
CA GLN A 79 -1.39 11.84 -14.83
C GLN A 79 -0.08 11.03 -14.78
N GLY A 80 -0.19 9.71 -14.68
CA GLY A 80 0.92 8.75 -14.72
C GLY A 80 1.93 8.87 -13.58
N ARG A 81 1.56 9.53 -12.47
CA ARG A 81 2.48 9.84 -11.34
C ARG A 81 1.99 9.33 -10.00
N VAL A 82 0.86 8.65 -9.94
CA VAL A 82 0.28 8.16 -8.68
C VAL A 82 0.96 6.87 -8.21
N ILE A 83 1.41 6.84 -6.96
CA ILE A 83 1.93 5.65 -6.28
C ILE A 83 0.92 5.21 -5.22
N VAL A 84 0.52 3.93 -5.24
CA VAL A 84 -0.53 3.39 -4.36
C VAL A 84 0.02 2.29 -3.46
N SER A 85 -0.24 2.38 -2.15
CA SER A 85 0.17 1.36 -1.17
C SER A 85 -0.97 0.48 -0.65
N MET A 86 -2.21 0.69 -1.09
CA MET A 86 -3.39 0.02 -0.52
C MET A 86 -3.41 -1.48 -0.83
N GLY A 87 -3.84 -2.29 0.14
CA GLY A 87 -3.92 -3.75 -0.04
C GLY A 87 -2.57 -4.48 0.00
N THR A 88 -1.47 -3.77 0.27
CA THR A 88 -0.13 -4.39 0.38
C THR A 88 0.27 -4.72 1.81
N SER A 89 -0.38 -4.15 2.83
CA SER A 89 -0.18 -4.51 4.25
C SER A 89 -1.34 -5.33 4.79
N ALA A 90 -1.07 -6.58 5.18
CA ALA A 90 -2.06 -7.43 5.85
C ALA A 90 -2.15 -7.18 7.37
N THR A 91 -1.50 -6.13 7.89
CA THR A 91 -1.36 -5.92 9.34
C THR A 91 -2.69 -5.76 10.07
N SER A 92 -3.64 -5.06 9.44
CA SER A 92 -5.00 -4.94 9.95
C SER A 92 -5.75 -6.28 9.94
N LEU A 93 -5.48 -7.14 8.96
CA LEU A 93 -6.09 -8.47 8.85
C LEU A 93 -5.74 -9.31 10.06
N PHE A 94 -4.46 -9.62 10.28
CA PHE A 94 -4.06 -10.52 11.38
C PHE A 94 -4.16 -9.89 12.79
N ASN A 95 -4.40 -8.58 12.88
CA ASN A 95 -4.76 -7.92 14.13
C ASN A 95 -6.25 -8.07 14.48
N SER A 96 -7.11 -8.37 13.50
CA SER A 96 -8.55 -8.59 13.71
C SER A 96 -8.82 -9.66 14.78
N PRO A 97 -9.74 -9.40 15.74
CA PRO A 97 -10.13 -10.39 16.75
C PRO A 97 -10.69 -11.68 16.15
N MET A 98 -11.22 -11.65 14.91
CA MET A 98 -11.81 -12.83 14.26
C MET A 98 -10.82 -14.00 14.17
N TRP A 99 -9.53 -13.72 13.96
CA TRP A 99 -8.51 -14.77 13.83
C TRP A 99 -8.17 -15.43 15.16
N GLN A 100 -8.58 -14.85 16.28
CA GLN A 100 -8.53 -15.54 17.57
C GLN A 100 -9.58 -16.65 17.67
N ILE A 101 -10.67 -16.55 16.89
CA ILE A 101 -11.78 -17.51 16.82
C ILE A 101 -11.56 -18.53 15.70
N PHE A 102 -10.94 -18.13 14.58
CA PHE A 102 -10.79 -18.98 13.39
C PHE A 102 -9.37 -19.46 13.10
N GLY A 103 -8.39 -19.10 13.93
CA GLY A 103 -6.98 -19.47 13.75
C GLY A 103 -6.63 -20.93 14.09
N PRO A 104 -5.34 -21.30 14.06
CA PRO A 104 -4.89 -22.65 14.36
C PRO A 104 -5.31 -23.11 15.77
N GLY A 105 -5.82 -24.34 15.88
CA GLY A 105 -6.35 -24.86 17.15
C GLY A 105 -7.64 -24.18 17.60
N ARG A 106 -8.39 -23.60 16.64
CA ARG A 106 -9.70 -22.95 16.83
C ARG A 106 -10.73 -23.48 15.84
N THR A 107 -11.86 -22.81 15.73
CA THR A 107 -12.96 -23.19 14.83
C THR A 107 -12.49 -23.06 13.38
N PRO A 108 -12.42 -24.16 12.60
CA PRO A 108 -12.04 -24.06 11.21
C PRO A 108 -13.15 -23.33 10.43
N ILE A 109 -12.74 -22.48 9.49
CA ILE A 109 -13.61 -21.99 8.42
C ILE A 109 -13.24 -22.70 7.12
N SER A 110 -14.19 -22.86 6.22
CA SER A 110 -13.90 -23.39 4.88
C SER A 110 -12.99 -22.42 4.13
N GLN A 111 -12.19 -22.95 3.21
CA GLN A 111 -11.38 -22.11 2.32
C GLN A 111 -12.27 -21.15 1.52
N ASP A 112 -13.41 -21.63 1.01
CA ASP A 112 -14.37 -20.79 0.27
C ASP A 112 -14.87 -19.58 1.08
N LEU A 113 -15.14 -19.75 2.39
CA LEU A 113 -15.56 -18.64 3.25
C LEU A 113 -14.41 -17.66 3.48
N PHE A 114 -13.19 -18.18 3.67
CA PHE A 114 -12.00 -17.35 3.82
C PHE A 114 -11.73 -16.52 2.56
N ASP A 115 -11.83 -17.14 1.39
CA ASP A 115 -11.65 -16.48 0.10
C ASP A 115 -12.73 -15.41 -0.12
N THR A 116 -14.00 -15.71 0.20
CA THR A 116 -15.10 -14.72 0.14
C THR A 116 -14.82 -13.50 1.04
N ILE A 117 -14.32 -13.72 2.25
CA ILE A 117 -13.95 -12.63 3.17
C ILE A 117 -12.84 -11.77 2.55
N LEU A 118 -11.82 -12.40 1.97
CA LEU A 118 -10.71 -11.66 1.35
C LEU A 118 -11.17 -10.87 0.12
N ASP A 119 -12.02 -11.46 -0.72
CA ASP A 119 -12.59 -10.81 -1.90
C ASP A 119 -13.40 -9.57 -1.48
N ASP A 120 -14.28 -9.70 -0.49
CA ASP A 120 -15.06 -8.57 0.05
C ASP A 120 -14.16 -7.49 0.68
N MET A 121 -13.04 -7.87 1.30
CA MET A 121 -12.09 -6.92 1.88
C MET A 121 -11.24 -6.18 0.84
N LEU A 122 -11.13 -6.71 -0.38
CA LEU A 122 -10.19 -6.21 -1.38
C LEU A 122 -10.88 -5.65 -2.62
N VAL A 123 -12.15 -5.98 -2.87
CA VAL A 123 -12.89 -5.58 -4.09
C VAL A 123 -12.72 -4.10 -4.41
N HIS A 124 -12.95 -3.21 -3.44
CA HIS A 124 -12.82 -1.76 -3.65
C HIS A 124 -11.38 -1.29 -3.83
N VAL A 125 -10.40 -1.99 -3.25
CA VAL A 125 -8.98 -1.70 -3.49
C VAL A 125 -8.60 -2.09 -4.91
N LEU A 126 -9.01 -3.28 -5.36
CA LEU A 126 -8.75 -3.77 -6.71
C LEU A 126 -9.41 -2.89 -7.78
N ASP A 127 -10.68 -2.52 -7.57
CA ASP A 127 -11.40 -1.62 -8.46
C ASP A 127 -10.74 -0.24 -8.53
N PHE A 128 -10.18 0.24 -7.41
CA PHE A 128 -9.47 1.51 -7.41
C PHE A 128 -8.17 1.46 -8.23
N TYR A 129 -7.41 0.38 -8.13
CA TYR A 129 -6.22 0.17 -8.99
C TYR A 129 -6.60 0.16 -10.47
N ARG A 130 -7.66 -0.56 -10.84
CA ARG A 130 -8.18 -0.59 -12.22
C ARG A 130 -8.61 0.79 -12.69
N ALA A 131 -9.40 1.51 -11.89
CA ALA A 131 -9.82 2.86 -12.21
C ALA A 131 -8.61 3.79 -12.46
N LEU A 132 -7.62 3.79 -11.56
CA LEU A 132 -6.41 4.59 -11.75
C LEU A 132 -5.65 4.22 -13.01
N LYS A 133 -5.60 2.93 -13.36
CA LYS A 133 -4.95 2.43 -14.58
C LYS A 133 -5.68 2.88 -15.84
N GLU A 134 -6.99 2.64 -15.93
CA GLU A 134 -7.84 3.03 -17.06
C GLU A 134 -7.76 4.53 -17.36
N ARG A 135 -7.59 5.33 -16.31
CA ARG A 135 -7.50 6.80 -16.40
C ARG A 135 -6.07 7.31 -16.60
N GLY A 136 -5.10 6.42 -16.74
CA GLY A 136 -3.70 6.78 -16.93
C GLY A 136 -3.09 7.54 -15.76
N LEU A 137 -3.57 7.34 -14.53
CA LEU A 137 -3.11 8.08 -13.35
C LEU A 137 -1.96 7.36 -12.62
N ILE A 138 -1.94 6.03 -12.64
CA ILE A 138 -1.01 5.23 -11.85
C ILE A 138 0.38 5.11 -12.48
N ALA A 139 1.40 5.27 -11.65
CA ALA A 139 2.80 5.04 -11.97
C ALA A 139 3.29 3.69 -11.45
N ALA A 140 2.96 3.37 -10.18
CA ALA A 140 3.41 2.16 -9.50
C ALA A 140 2.55 1.85 -8.27
N ALA A 141 2.70 0.65 -7.73
CA ALA A 141 2.32 0.31 -6.38
C ALA A 141 3.55 0.34 -5.45
N TYR A 142 3.34 0.60 -4.17
CA TYR A 142 4.36 0.47 -3.12
C TYR A 142 4.03 -0.72 -2.23
N MET A 143 4.95 -1.67 -2.13
CA MET A 143 4.85 -2.77 -1.19
C MET A 143 5.13 -2.26 0.22
N ALA A 144 4.12 -2.28 1.07
CA ALA A 144 4.26 -2.10 2.50
C ALA A 144 5.44 -2.93 3.07
N PRO A 145 6.27 -2.38 3.97
CA PRO A 145 7.32 -3.16 4.61
C PRO A 145 6.74 -4.38 5.33
N PRO A 146 7.48 -5.50 5.38
CA PRO A 146 7.02 -6.68 6.11
C PRO A 146 6.85 -6.38 7.61
N PRO A 147 6.10 -7.21 8.34
CA PRO A 147 5.96 -7.04 9.78
C PRO A 147 7.29 -7.24 10.52
N GLN A 148 7.40 -6.65 11.70
CA GLN A 148 8.53 -6.89 12.60
C GLN A 148 8.42 -8.28 13.23
N ARG A 149 9.56 -8.93 13.46
CA ARG A 149 9.62 -10.24 14.14
C ARG A 149 8.99 -10.24 15.54
N THR A 150 9.02 -9.09 16.20
CA THR A 150 8.43 -8.88 17.53
C THR A 150 6.91 -8.68 17.51
N HIS A 151 6.27 -8.63 16.33
CA HIS A 151 4.85 -8.34 16.23
C HIS A 151 4.00 -9.36 17.02
N PRO A 152 3.09 -8.92 17.91
CA PRO A 152 2.39 -9.81 18.83
C PRO A 152 1.59 -10.94 18.15
N ALA A 153 1.13 -10.72 16.92
CA ALA A 153 0.40 -11.72 16.14
C ALA A 153 1.19 -13.02 15.94
N PHE A 154 2.51 -12.98 15.78
CA PHE A 154 3.33 -14.18 15.59
C PHE A 154 3.25 -15.13 16.79
N ARG A 155 3.29 -14.56 18.01
CA ARG A 155 3.10 -15.34 19.24
C ARG A 155 1.64 -15.77 19.44
N ARG A 156 0.69 -14.89 19.11
CA ARG A 156 -0.75 -15.10 19.37
C ARG A 156 -1.38 -16.15 18.44
N LEU A 157 -1.05 -16.10 17.15
CA LEU A 157 -1.70 -16.88 16.10
C LEU A 157 -0.79 -17.98 15.53
N GLY A 158 0.51 -17.94 15.84
CA GLY A 158 1.51 -18.84 15.28
C GLY A 158 2.11 -18.28 14.00
N GLU A 159 3.42 -18.41 13.86
CA GLU A 159 4.19 -17.78 12.80
C GLU A 159 3.77 -18.20 11.39
N LYS A 160 3.67 -19.51 11.17
CA LYS A 160 3.22 -20.05 9.88
C LYS A 160 1.87 -19.47 9.46
N PHE A 161 0.91 -19.39 10.39
CA PHE A 161 -0.42 -18.90 10.09
C PHE A 161 -0.45 -17.41 9.76
N VAL A 162 0.34 -16.59 10.46
CA VAL A 162 0.47 -15.16 10.13
C VAL A 162 1.03 -14.97 8.72
N TRP A 163 2.08 -15.72 8.36
CA TRP A 163 2.62 -15.66 7.01
C TRP A 163 1.66 -16.19 5.94
N ASP A 164 0.89 -17.24 6.25
CA ASP A 164 -0.17 -17.74 5.36
C ASP A 164 -1.25 -16.68 5.13
N LEU A 165 -1.68 -15.95 6.17
CA LEU A 165 -2.63 -14.84 6.05
C LEU A 165 -2.07 -13.69 5.20
N ILE A 166 -0.82 -13.29 5.44
CA ILE A 166 -0.16 -12.23 4.67
C ILE A 166 -0.14 -12.58 3.19
N ARG A 167 0.33 -13.78 2.85
CA ARG A 167 0.43 -14.23 1.46
C ARG A 167 -0.93 -14.30 0.77
N GLN A 168 -1.93 -14.86 1.44
CA GLN A 168 -3.28 -14.96 0.87
C GLN A 168 -3.93 -13.58 0.69
N TYR A 169 -3.75 -12.67 1.64
CA TYR A 169 -4.26 -11.29 1.53
C TYR A 169 -3.60 -10.51 0.40
N GLN A 170 -2.28 -10.63 0.22
CA GLN A 170 -1.55 -9.87 -0.81
C GLN A 170 -1.76 -10.46 -2.21
N ALA A 171 -2.09 -11.74 -2.34
CA ALA A 171 -2.12 -12.44 -3.63
C ALA A 171 -3.05 -11.78 -4.68
N PRO A 172 -4.29 -11.37 -4.37
CA PRO A 172 -5.16 -10.72 -5.36
C PRO A 172 -4.59 -9.40 -5.87
N VAL A 173 -4.02 -8.58 -4.98
CA VAL A 173 -3.40 -7.30 -5.36
C VAL A 173 -2.18 -7.55 -6.24
N LEU A 174 -1.29 -8.46 -5.85
CA LEU A 174 -0.10 -8.80 -6.65
C LEU A 174 -0.46 -9.38 -8.02
N ALA A 175 -1.53 -10.18 -8.11
CA ALA A 175 -2.04 -10.71 -9.37
C ALA A 175 -2.53 -9.57 -10.28
N LEU A 176 -3.32 -8.64 -9.74
CA LEU A 176 -3.81 -7.47 -10.48
C LEU A 176 -2.65 -6.59 -10.98
N LEU A 177 -1.67 -6.29 -10.13
CA LEU A 177 -0.52 -5.47 -10.52
C LEU A 177 0.24 -6.08 -11.70
N LYS A 178 0.39 -7.42 -11.69
CA LYS A 178 1.01 -8.16 -12.79
C LYS A 178 0.16 -8.13 -14.06
N GLU A 179 -1.15 -8.38 -13.94
CA GLU A 179 -2.11 -8.35 -15.05
C GLU A 179 -2.13 -6.98 -15.76
N GLU A 180 -2.18 -5.91 -14.98
CA GLU A 180 -2.29 -4.52 -15.47
C GLU A 180 -0.94 -3.89 -15.82
N ASN A 181 0.16 -4.65 -15.70
CA ASN A 181 1.54 -4.16 -15.87
C ASN A 181 1.80 -2.89 -15.05
N ILE A 182 1.39 -2.89 -13.77
CA ILE A 182 1.65 -1.82 -12.82
C ILE A 182 2.95 -2.18 -12.08
N PRO A 183 4.02 -1.37 -12.19
CA PRO A 183 5.28 -1.60 -11.47
C PRO A 183 5.07 -1.69 -9.96
N LEU A 184 5.84 -2.55 -9.29
CA LEU A 184 5.85 -2.68 -7.84
C LEU A 184 7.17 -2.18 -7.27
N ILE A 185 7.10 -1.18 -6.39
CA ILE A 185 8.23 -0.71 -5.60
C ILE A 185 8.32 -1.58 -4.35
N GLU A 186 9.34 -2.43 -4.29
CA GLU A 186 9.71 -3.21 -3.12
C GLU A 186 11.08 -2.75 -2.60
N LEU A 187 11.15 -2.41 -1.31
CA LEU A 187 12.39 -1.94 -0.71
C LEU A 187 13.16 -3.12 -0.11
N PRO A 188 14.50 -3.17 -0.21
CA PRO A 188 15.33 -4.24 0.36
C PRO A 188 15.51 -4.06 1.87
N VAL A 189 14.39 -4.18 2.60
CA VAL A 189 14.29 -3.94 4.04
C VAL A 189 13.98 -5.19 4.85
N ALA A 190 13.76 -6.31 4.17
CA ALA A 190 13.52 -7.62 4.77
C ALA A 190 14.83 -8.36 5.12
N ASP A 191 14.79 -9.21 6.13
CA ASP A 191 15.82 -10.21 6.42
C ASP A 191 15.59 -11.50 5.60
N ALA A 192 16.45 -12.51 5.81
CA ALA A 192 16.39 -13.76 5.07
C ALA A 192 15.10 -14.58 5.32
N ASP A 193 14.42 -14.33 6.45
CA ASP A 193 13.16 -14.98 6.81
C ASP A 193 11.94 -14.14 6.39
N GLY A 194 12.17 -12.99 5.74
CA GLY A 194 11.12 -12.09 5.26
C GLY A 194 10.65 -11.05 6.28
N TYR A 195 11.23 -10.98 7.48
CA TYR A 195 10.86 -9.98 8.49
C TYR A 195 11.52 -8.63 8.24
N LEU A 196 10.93 -7.55 8.74
CA LEU A 196 11.59 -6.24 8.71
C LEU A 196 12.91 -6.28 9.49
N LEU A 197 14.00 -5.87 8.85
CA LEU A 197 15.32 -5.77 9.51
C LEU A 197 15.23 -4.83 10.72
N PRO A 198 15.85 -5.17 11.87
CA PRO A 198 15.75 -4.36 13.09
C PRO A 198 16.14 -2.89 12.92
N LYS A 199 17.12 -2.60 12.04
CA LYS A 199 17.54 -1.22 11.74
C LYS A 199 16.44 -0.36 11.08
N TYR A 200 15.43 -0.98 10.47
CA TYR A 200 14.29 -0.31 9.84
C TYR A 200 13.02 -0.38 10.68
N ALA A 201 13.05 -0.98 11.88
CA ALA A 201 11.89 -1.05 12.77
C ALA A 201 11.44 0.35 13.22
N GLY A 202 10.13 0.60 13.14
CA GLY A 202 9.46 1.85 13.50
C GLY A 202 9.09 1.96 14.98
N PRO A 203 8.29 2.97 15.33
CA PRO A 203 7.88 3.23 16.72
C PRO A 203 6.89 2.21 17.28
N ASP A 204 6.23 1.43 16.42
CA ASP A 204 5.36 0.32 16.78
C ASP A 204 5.67 -0.89 15.91
N GLU A 205 5.03 -2.02 16.17
CA GLU A 205 5.32 -3.30 15.54
C GLU A 205 4.84 -3.43 14.08
N ALA A 206 4.05 -2.45 13.62
CA ALA A 206 3.42 -2.42 12.29
C ALA A 206 4.19 -1.53 11.30
N HIS A 207 4.92 -0.53 11.78
CA HIS A 207 5.55 0.47 10.90
C HIS A 207 7.06 0.30 10.80
N ALA A 208 7.61 0.74 9.68
CA ALA A 208 9.03 0.98 9.51
C ALA A 208 9.41 2.40 9.98
N ASN A 209 10.69 2.64 10.24
CA ASN A 209 11.23 3.96 10.50
C ASN A 209 11.66 4.69 9.21
N PRO A 210 11.94 6.00 9.26
CA PRO A 210 12.35 6.76 8.09
C PRO A 210 13.68 6.35 7.43
N TRP A 211 14.47 5.44 7.98
CA TRP A 211 15.75 5.03 7.38
C TRP A 211 15.56 4.20 6.09
N ILE A 212 14.33 3.76 5.81
CA ILE A 212 13.97 3.21 4.49
C ILE A 212 14.08 4.25 3.36
N GLY A 213 14.23 5.53 3.70
CA GLY A 213 14.24 6.66 2.78
C GLY A 213 15.29 6.63 1.69
N GLU A 214 16.49 6.13 1.97
CA GLU A 214 17.56 6.03 0.97
C GLU A 214 17.17 5.08 -0.17
N HIS A 215 16.60 3.92 0.18
CA HIS A 215 16.08 2.95 -0.79
C HIS A 215 14.89 3.52 -1.55
N ALA A 216 13.98 4.23 -0.85
CA ALA A 216 12.83 4.87 -1.47
C ALA A 216 13.25 5.93 -2.52
N VAL A 217 14.22 6.78 -2.20
CA VAL A 217 14.73 7.79 -3.16
C VAL A 217 15.34 7.12 -4.38
N LYS A 218 16.13 6.06 -4.18
CA LYS A 218 16.71 5.29 -5.28
C LYS A 218 15.62 4.72 -6.20
N ALA A 219 14.63 4.01 -5.63
CA ALA A 219 13.53 3.41 -6.37
C ALA A 219 12.69 4.46 -7.14
N LEU A 220 12.44 5.64 -6.55
CA LEU A 220 11.71 6.72 -7.23
C LEU A 220 12.49 7.28 -8.43
N ARG A 221 13.83 7.34 -8.35
CA ARG A 221 14.66 7.79 -9.47
C ARG A 221 14.66 6.76 -10.61
N GLU A 222 14.81 5.48 -10.28
CA GLU A 222 14.73 4.38 -11.24
C GLU A 222 13.37 4.37 -11.95
N LEU A 223 12.26 4.48 -11.19
CA LEU A 223 10.92 4.60 -11.78
C LEU A 223 10.78 5.83 -12.70
N ALA A 224 11.36 6.98 -12.33
CA ALA A 224 11.32 8.17 -13.18
C ALA A 224 12.09 7.99 -14.48
N GLU A 225 13.21 7.26 -14.45
CA GLU A 225 14.01 6.93 -15.63
C GLU A 225 13.24 5.98 -16.55
N GLU A 226 12.62 4.93 -16.01
CA GLU A 226 11.80 3.98 -16.78
C GLU A 226 10.62 4.67 -17.48
N LEU A 227 9.92 5.56 -16.79
CA LEU A 227 8.78 6.31 -17.36
C LEU A 227 9.20 7.39 -18.37
N ALA A 228 10.48 7.76 -18.41
CA ALA A 228 11.01 8.75 -19.37
C ALA A 228 11.44 8.12 -20.69
N VAL A 229 11.57 6.78 -20.77
CA VAL A 229 11.85 6.07 -22.01
C VAL A 229 10.56 5.98 -22.82
N PRO A 230 10.49 6.57 -24.04
CA PRO A 230 9.34 6.37 -24.92
C PRO A 230 9.21 4.88 -25.24
N ALA A 231 8.00 4.34 -25.07
CA ALA A 231 7.67 2.97 -25.47
C ALA A 231 7.83 2.75 -26.98
#